data_AF-A0AAU9Y2Y0-F1
#
_entry.id   AF-A0AAU9Y2Y0-F1
#
_cell.length_a   1.000
_cell.length_b   1.000
_cell.length_c   1.000
_cell.angle_alpha   90.00
_cell.angle_beta   90.00
_cell.angle_gamma   90.00
#
_symmetry.space_group_name_H-M   'P 1'
#
loop_
_entity.id
_entity.type
_entity.pdbx_description
1 polymer ?
#
loop_
_entity_poly.entity_id
_entity_poly.type
_entity_poly.pdbx_seq_one_letter_code
_entity_poly.pdbx_strand_id
1 'polypeptide(L)'
;MQGYKIPFLQLPTPFVKRNNTSARENSDFCFASCQRFTSLGPNCITCLQQRLVLNLRHKSWRSQGIPIAHFLDDGLGGGTDFVSAKVNSLVVHSDLLKSGFVPNEEKSLWEPLLVITWLGVILDTIDGTIQATDERIEKLNAGLVELLSCQPP
;
A
#
# COMPACT_ATOMS: atom_id res chain seq x y z
N MET A 1 -37.96 -29.04 -2.78
CA MET A 1 -36.76 -28.40 -2.20
C MET A 1 -36.18 -27.48 -3.25
N GLN A 2 -36.37 -26.17 -3.11
CA GLN A 2 -35.89 -25.19 -4.08
C GLN A 2 -34.73 -24.44 -3.44
N GLY A 3 -33.51 -24.88 -3.74
CA GLY A 3 -32.28 -24.29 -3.21
C GLY A 3 -32.06 -22.88 -3.77
N TYR A 4 -31.54 -21.99 -2.94
CA TYR A 4 -31.21 -20.63 -3.33
C TYR A 4 -30.07 -20.63 -4.38
N LYS A 5 -30.30 -19.99 -5.52
CA LYS A 5 -29.27 -19.73 -6.54
C LYS A 5 -28.52 -18.46 -6.16
N ILE A 6 -27.22 -18.58 -5.91
CA ILE A 6 -26.31 -17.46 -5.68
C ILE A 6 -26.05 -16.79 -7.05
N PRO A 7 -26.37 -15.49 -7.23
CA PRO A 7 -26.11 -14.82 -8.49
C PRO A 7 -24.62 -14.48 -8.60
N PHE A 8 -23.99 -14.94 -9.69
CA PHE A 8 -22.64 -14.50 -10.05
C PHE A 8 -22.73 -13.10 -10.65
N LEU A 9 -22.16 -12.10 -9.97
CA LEU A 9 -22.00 -10.76 -10.51
C LEU A 9 -20.81 -10.72 -11.47
N GLN A 10 -21.05 -10.30 -12.71
CA GLN A 10 -19.99 -9.88 -13.60
C GLN A 10 -19.43 -8.55 -13.09
N LEU A 11 -18.17 -8.56 -12.64
CA LEU A 11 -17.48 -7.33 -12.26
C LEU A 11 -17.40 -6.41 -13.49
N PRO A 12 -17.68 -5.10 -13.36
CA PRO A 12 -17.58 -4.17 -14.48
C PRO A 12 -16.15 -4.17 -15.04
N THR A 13 -16.03 -3.95 -16.35
CA THR A 13 -14.73 -3.88 -17.03
C THR A 13 -13.84 -2.85 -16.32
N PRO A 14 -12.58 -3.18 -15.97
CA PRO A 14 -11.69 -2.27 -15.26
C PRO A 14 -11.59 -0.92 -15.98
N PHE A 15 -12.08 0.14 -15.34
CA PHE A 15 -12.05 1.49 -15.88
C PHE A 15 -10.72 2.16 -15.54
N VAL A 16 -9.89 2.40 -16.56
CA VAL A 16 -8.62 3.13 -16.41
C VAL A 16 -8.82 4.57 -16.83
N LYS A 17 -8.91 5.49 -15.86
CA LYS A 17 -8.88 6.94 -16.11
C LYS A 17 -7.44 7.44 -15.98
N ARG A 18 -6.87 7.98 -17.07
CA ARG A 18 -5.58 8.69 -17.04
C ARG A 18 -5.78 10.04 -16.35
N ASN A 19 -5.56 10.13 -15.02
CA ASN A 19 -5.56 11.42 -14.31
C ASN A 19 -4.20 12.14 -14.32
N ASN A 20 -3.21 11.63 -15.06
CA ASN A 20 -1.80 11.98 -14.92
C ASN A 20 -1.12 12.47 -16.20
N THR A 21 -1.87 12.72 -17.27
CA THR A 21 -1.32 13.25 -18.53
C THR A 21 -0.55 14.54 -18.30
N SER A 22 -1.11 15.47 -17.53
CA SER A 22 -0.47 16.74 -17.19
C SER A 22 0.83 16.60 -16.39
N ALA A 23 0.87 15.67 -15.43
CA ALA A 23 2.07 15.39 -14.61
C ALA A 23 3.17 14.69 -15.41
N ARG A 24 2.82 13.92 -16.46
CA ARG A 24 3.79 13.25 -17.34
C ARG A 24 4.36 14.20 -18.39
N GLU A 25 3.52 15.08 -18.94
CA GLU A 25 3.93 16.06 -19.96
C GLU A 25 4.70 17.24 -19.37
N ASN A 26 4.53 17.52 -18.08
CA ASN A 26 5.23 18.58 -17.37
C ASN A 26 6.07 18.02 -16.20
N SER A 27 6.86 16.98 -16.46
CA SER A 27 7.73 16.34 -15.47
C SER A 27 8.65 17.34 -14.76
N ASP A 28 9.16 18.32 -15.50
CA ASP A 28 10.08 19.34 -14.99
C ASP A 28 9.35 20.32 -14.05
N PHE A 29 8.09 20.65 -14.34
CA PHE A 29 7.25 21.46 -13.46
C PHE A 29 6.90 20.70 -12.17
N CYS A 30 6.59 19.41 -12.26
CA CYS A 30 6.36 18.57 -11.08
C CYS A 30 7.62 18.46 -10.23
N PHE A 31 8.78 18.29 -10.86
CA PHE A 31 10.07 18.20 -10.18
C PHE A 31 10.48 19.54 -9.53
N ALA A 32 10.37 20.65 -10.25
CA ALA A 32 10.66 21.99 -9.75
C ALA A 32 9.68 22.41 -8.63
N SER A 33 8.41 22.03 -8.74
CA SER A 33 7.42 22.25 -7.68
C SER A 33 7.79 21.45 -6.42
N CYS A 34 8.17 20.18 -6.55
CA CYS A 34 8.68 19.39 -5.43
C CYS A 34 9.92 20.03 -4.76
N GLN A 35 10.87 20.58 -5.53
CA GLN A 35 12.02 21.31 -4.99
C GLN A 35 11.65 22.63 -4.28
N ARG A 36 10.57 23.29 -4.72
CA ARG A 36 10.07 24.52 -4.10
C ARG A 36 9.27 24.25 -2.83
N PHE A 37 8.71 23.05 -2.70
CA PHE A 37 8.05 22.62 -1.48
C PHE A 37 9.06 22.18 -0.42
N THR A 38 10.21 21.58 -0.76
CA THR A 38 11.23 21.26 0.25
C THR A 38 11.77 22.47 1.05
N SER A 39 11.48 23.72 0.63
CA SER A 39 11.81 24.95 1.38
C SER A 39 10.72 25.44 2.35
N LEU A 40 9.54 24.80 2.43
CA LEU A 40 8.38 25.28 3.19
C LEU A 40 8.05 24.39 4.42
N GLY A 41 9.05 24.02 5.21
CA GLY A 41 8.84 23.42 6.54
C GLY A 41 8.41 21.93 6.57
N PRO A 42 8.70 21.21 7.66
CA PRO A 42 8.87 19.75 7.64
C PRO A 42 7.58 18.89 7.67
N ASN A 43 6.46 19.38 8.21
CA ASN A 43 5.36 18.48 8.60
C ASN A 43 4.23 18.34 7.56
N CYS A 44 3.95 19.35 6.74
CA CYS A 44 2.92 19.27 5.70
C CYS A 44 3.47 18.74 4.37
N ILE A 45 4.79 18.80 4.19
CA ILE A 45 5.45 18.61 2.90
C ILE A 45 5.90 17.17 2.71
N THR A 46 6.32 16.51 3.78
CA THR A 46 6.64 15.09 3.80
C THR A 46 5.45 14.24 3.38
N CYS A 47 4.25 14.46 3.94
CA CYS A 47 3.05 13.68 3.58
C CYS A 47 2.61 13.88 2.11
N LEU A 48 2.65 15.12 1.59
CA LEU A 48 2.27 15.42 0.20
C LEU A 48 3.32 14.96 -0.81
N GLN A 49 4.61 15.14 -0.52
CA GLN A 49 5.73 14.71 -1.36
C GLN A 49 5.84 13.18 -1.41
N GLN A 50 5.68 12.51 -0.27
CA GLN A 50 5.60 11.05 -0.22
C GLN A 50 4.46 10.56 -1.10
N ARG A 51 3.26 11.13 -0.95
CA ARG A 51 2.10 10.72 -1.72
C ARG A 51 2.29 10.96 -3.22
N LEU A 52 2.85 12.07 -3.67
CA LEU A 52 3.05 12.34 -5.10
C LEU A 52 4.13 11.43 -5.72
N VAL A 53 5.28 11.28 -5.06
CA VAL A 53 6.39 10.47 -5.59
C VAL A 53 6.07 8.98 -5.53
N LEU A 54 5.47 8.50 -4.43
CA LEU A 54 5.01 7.11 -4.32
C LEU A 54 3.91 6.80 -5.34
N ASN A 55 2.99 7.72 -5.63
CA ASN A 55 1.98 7.50 -6.67
C ASN A 55 2.60 7.38 -8.07
N LEU A 56 3.64 8.16 -8.39
CA LEU A 56 4.34 8.05 -9.67
C LEU A 56 5.11 6.73 -9.77
N ARG A 57 5.81 6.34 -8.71
CA ARG A 57 6.55 5.07 -8.63
C ARG A 57 5.63 3.86 -8.67
N HIS A 58 4.54 3.89 -7.92
CA HIS A 58 3.50 2.86 -7.90
C HIS A 58 2.96 2.56 -9.30
N LYS A 59 2.66 3.61 -10.08
CA LYS A 59 2.23 3.46 -11.48
C LYS A 59 3.32 2.83 -12.36
N SER A 60 4.58 3.25 -12.18
CA SER A 60 5.70 2.67 -12.92
C SER A 60 5.90 1.19 -12.59
N TRP A 61 5.92 0.81 -11.31
CA TRP A 61 6.06 -0.59 -10.89
C TRP A 61 4.92 -1.46 -11.40
N ARG A 62 3.67 -0.99 -11.30
CA ARG A 62 2.51 -1.70 -11.86
C ARG A 62 2.61 -1.87 -13.39
N SER A 63 3.14 -0.88 -14.10
CA SER A 63 3.35 -0.99 -15.56
C SER A 63 4.45 -2.00 -15.93
N GLN A 64 5.36 -2.31 -15.01
CA GLN A 64 6.38 -3.35 -15.13
C GLN A 64 5.87 -4.73 -14.69
N GLY A 65 4.60 -4.84 -14.29
CA GLY A 65 4.00 -6.10 -13.82
C GLY A 65 4.28 -6.43 -12.35
N ILE A 66 4.87 -5.50 -11.59
CA ILE A 66 5.17 -5.72 -10.16
C ILE A 66 3.87 -5.56 -9.35
N PRO A 67 3.40 -6.61 -8.65
CA PRO A 67 2.24 -6.49 -7.78
C PRO A 67 2.63 -5.74 -6.50
N ILE A 68 2.16 -4.50 -6.39
CA ILE A 68 2.48 -3.62 -5.25
C ILE A 68 1.25 -2.84 -4.77
N ALA A 69 1.01 -2.85 -3.48
CA ALA A 69 0.01 -2.03 -2.77
C ALA A 69 0.73 -1.13 -1.77
N HIS A 70 0.16 0.03 -1.47
CA HIS A 70 0.67 0.89 -0.40
C HIS A 70 -0.50 1.60 0.28
N PHE A 71 -0.35 1.87 1.56
CA PHE A 71 -1.26 2.65 2.38
C PHE A 71 -0.44 3.58 3.26
N LEU A 72 -0.55 4.89 3.00
CA LEU A 72 0.31 5.90 3.63
C LEU A 72 1.80 5.57 3.39
N ASP A 73 2.55 5.34 4.47
CA ASP A 73 3.96 4.97 4.50
C ASP A 73 4.20 3.45 4.46
N ASP A 74 3.16 2.64 4.63
CA ASP A 74 3.25 1.18 4.65
C ASP A 74 3.04 0.58 3.24
N GLY A 75 3.96 -0.26 2.79
CA GLY A 75 4.02 -0.82 1.44
C GLY A 75 4.05 -2.35 1.45
N LEU A 76 3.29 -2.95 0.53
CA LEU A 76 3.23 -4.39 0.33
C LEU A 76 3.56 -4.74 -1.12
N GLY A 77 4.63 -5.51 -1.34
CA GLY A 77 5.02 -6.04 -2.65
C GLY A 77 4.96 -7.56 -2.70
N GLY A 78 4.86 -8.13 -3.90
CA GLY A 78 4.86 -9.58 -4.09
C GLY A 78 5.43 -10.04 -5.42
N GLY A 79 5.32 -11.34 -5.68
CA GLY A 79 5.71 -12.01 -6.93
C GLY A 79 4.98 -13.34 -7.08
N THR A 80 5.10 -13.98 -8.24
CA THR A 80 4.50 -15.29 -8.51
C THR A 80 5.21 -16.44 -7.79
N ASP A 81 6.46 -16.21 -7.40
CA ASP A 81 7.37 -17.16 -6.77
C ASP A 81 8.43 -16.40 -5.97
N PHE A 82 9.22 -17.11 -5.17
CA PHE A 82 10.23 -16.49 -4.32
C PHE A 82 11.25 -15.65 -5.10
N VAL A 83 11.70 -16.14 -6.27
CA VAL A 83 12.73 -15.45 -7.05
C VAL A 83 12.16 -14.17 -7.66
N SER A 84 10.97 -14.23 -8.26
CA SER A 84 10.32 -13.03 -8.80
C SER A 84 9.98 -12.02 -7.71
N ALA A 85 9.49 -12.47 -6.55
CA ALA A 85 9.23 -11.60 -5.39
C ALA A 85 10.52 -10.92 -4.90
N LYS A 86 11.64 -11.66 -4.87
CA LYS A 86 12.93 -11.11 -4.46
C LYS A 86 13.45 -10.07 -5.45
N VAL A 87 13.36 -10.35 -6.75
CA VAL A 87 13.74 -9.39 -7.80
C VAL A 87 12.89 -8.12 -7.70
N ASN A 88 11.57 -8.27 -7.57
CA ASN A 88 10.65 -7.15 -7.41
C ASN A 88 10.98 -6.31 -6.16
N SER A 89 11.27 -6.96 -5.04
CA SER A 89 11.68 -6.32 -3.79
C SER A 89 12.93 -5.47 -3.98
N LEU A 90 13.97 -6.00 -4.64
CA LEU A 90 15.22 -5.28 -4.91
C LEU A 90 14.99 -4.07 -5.83
N VAL A 91 14.15 -4.22 -6.87
CA VAL A 91 13.80 -3.11 -7.77
C VAL A 91 13.11 -1.99 -7.00
N VAL A 92 12.10 -2.32 -6.19
CA VAL A 92 11.36 -1.37 -5.36
C VAL A 92 12.27 -0.67 -4.35
N HIS A 93 13.11 -1.43 -3.64
CA HIS A 93 14.07 -0.88 -2.67
C HIS A 93 15.04 0.12 -3.31
N SER A 94 15.68 -0.28 -4.43
CA SER A 94 16.57 0.59 -5.20
C SER A 94 15.85 1.85 -5.67
N ASP A 95 14.63 1.73 -6.18
CA ASP A 95 13.87 2.87 -6.68
C ASP A 95 13.44 3.84 -5.58
N LEU A 96 13.12 3.33 -4.38
CA LEU A 96 12.84 4.13 -3.21
C LEU A 96 14.07 4.95 -2.79
N LEU A 97 15.23 4.29 -2.66
CA LEU A 97 16.50 4.97 -2.33
C LEU A 97 16.87 6.03 -3.37
N LYS A 98 16.78 5.71 -4.66
CA LYS A 98 17.03 6.65 -5.77
C LYS A 98 16.06 7.84 -5.77
N SER A 99 14.89 7.70 -5.16
CA SER A 99 13.89 8.76 -5.04
C SER A 99 14.04 9.58 -3.75
N GLY A 100 15.04 9.29 -2.93
CA GLY A 100 15.29 9.96 -1.65
C GLY A 100 14.44 9.45 -0.50
N PHE A 101 13.78 8.29 -0.64
CA PHE A 101 13.13 7.62 0.49
C PHE A 101 14.17 6.83 1.27
N VAL A 102 14.04 6.84 2.59
CA VAL A 102 14.86 6.03 3.49
C VAL A 102 13.93 5.03 4.16
N PRO A 103 13.94 3.76 3.74
CA PRO A 103 13.17 2.74 4.39
C PRO A 103 13.63 2.51 5.82
N ASN A 104 12.70 2.09 6.69
CA ASN A 104 13.05 1.67 8.03
C ASN A 104 13.56 0.22 7.97
N GLU A 105 14.87 0.02 7.90
CA GLU A 105 15.46 -1.32 7.74
C GLU A 105 15.17 -2.28 8.91
N GLU A 106 14.82 -1.77 10.10
CA GLU A 106 14.41 -2.62 11.24
C GLU A 106 12.98 -3.13 11.09
N LYS A 107 12.09 -2.34 10.46
CA LYS A 107 10.66 -2.67 10.31
C LYS A 107 10.30 -3.21 8.93
N SER A 108 11.09 -2.86 7.91
CA SER A 108 10.84 -3.26 6.53
C SER A 108 11.38 -4.67 6.26
N LEU A 109 10.55 -5.49 5.61
CA LEU A 109 10.89 -6.85 5.23
C LEU A 109 11.14 -6.90 3.71
N TRP A 110 12.41 -7.02 3.31
CA TRP A 110 12.83 -7.07 1.91
C TRP A 110 13.09 -8.48 1.38
N GLU A 111 13.19 -9.46 2.28
CA GLU A 111 13.16 -10.88 1.91
C GLU A 111 11.71 -11.34 1.77
N PRO A 112 11.34 -12.02 0.67
CA PRO A 112 9.98 -12.54 0.51
C PRO A 112 9.64 -13.55 1.60
N LEU A 113 8.47 -13.37 2.21
CA LEU A 113 7.90 -14.28 3.20
C LEU A 113 6.52 -14.74 2.72
N LEU A 114 6.18 -15.99 3.05
CA LEU A 114 4.88 -16.57 2.70
C LEU A 114 3.77 -16.16 3.70
N VAL A 115 4.15 -15.76 4.91
CA VAL A 115 3.25 -15.26 5.94
C VAL A 115 3.74 -13.89 6.38
N ILE A 116 2.87 -12.88 6.27
CA ILE A 116 3.20 -11.49 6.59
C ILE A 116 2.04 -10.82 7.32
N THR A 117 2.36 -9.81 8.13
CA THR A 117 1.34 -8.93 8.72
C THR A 117 1.39 -7.58 8.04
N TRP A 118 0.25 -7.13 7.50
CA TRP A 118 0.10 -5.84 6.84
C TRP A 118 -1.18 -5.16 7.31
N LEU A 119 -1.10 -3.92 7.80
CA LEU A 119 -2.24 -3.16 8.35
C LEU A 119 -3.05 -3.92 9.42
N GLY A 120 -2.39 -4.71 10.27
CA GLY A 120 -3.04 -5.51 11.32
C GLY A 120 -3.82 -6.72 10.80
N VAL A 121 -3.54 -7.16 9.57
CA VAL A 121 -4.06 -8.37 8.93
C VAL A 121 -2.90 -9.32 8.63
N ILE A 122 -3.05 -10.58 8.97
CA ILE A 122 -2.15 -11.67 8.62
C ILE A 122 -2.56 -12.18 7.24
N LEU A 123 -1.61 -12.16 6.30
CA LEU A 123 -1.75 -12.74 4.97
C LEU A 123 -0.91 -14.01 4.95
N ASP A 124 -1.57 -15.16 4.85
CA ASP A 124 -0.93 -16.47 4.73
C ASP A 124 -1.11 -16.99 3.31
N THR A 125 -0.02 -17.06 2.56
CA THR A 125 -0.02 -17.55 1.18
C THR A 125 0.22 -19.06 1.07
N ILE A 126 0.60 -19.72 2.17
CA ILE A 126 0.71 -21.19 2.24
C ILE A 126 -0.69 -21.77 2.25
N ASP A 127 -1.53 -21.28 3.16
CA ASP A 127 -2.92 -21.73 3.33
C ASP A 127 -3.92 -20.89 2.53
N GLY A 128 -3.49 -19.77 1.96
CA GLY A 128 -4.32 -18.85 1.18
C GLY A 128 -5.34 -18.09 2.04
N THR A 129 -5.01 -17.81 3.29
CA THR A 129 -5.92 -17.19 4.27
C THR A 129 -5.60 -15.72 4.53
N ILE A 130 -6.63 -14.99 4.95
CA ILE A 130 -6.53 -13.60 5.37
C ILE A 130 -7.23 -13.50 6.72
N GLN A 131 -6.49 -13.13 7.77
CA GLN A 131 -6.98 -13.14 9.15
C GLN A 131 -6.66 -11.81 9.84
N ALA A 132 -7.52 -11.34 10.76
CA ALA A 132 -7.16 -10.22 11.61
C ALA A 132 -6.12 -10.67 12.64
N THR A 133 -5.19 -9.79 12.99
CA THR A 133 -4.29 -10.02 14.13
C THR A 133 -5.05 -10.00 15.45
N ASP A 134 -4.57 -10.75 16.44
CA ASP A 134 -5.13 -10.74 17.80
C ASP A 134 -5.15 -9.32 18.38
N GLU A 135 -4.08 -8.54 18.18
CA GLU A 135 -4.01 -7.14 18.62
C GLU A 135 -5.15 -6.29 18.02
N ARG A 136 -5.49 -6.51 16.74
CA ARG A 136 -6.59 -5.79 16.08
C ARG A 136 -7.95 -6.21 16.64
N ILE A 137 -8.11 -7.49 16.98
CA ILE A 137 -9.33 -8.03 17.60
C ILE A 137 -9.47 -7.49 19.03
N GLU A 138 -8.40 -7.50 19.81
CA GLU A 138 -8.36 -6.99 21.19
C GLU A 138 -8.66 -5.48 21.24
N LYS A 139 -8.06 -4.69 20.35
CA LYS A 139 -8.36 -3.25 20.23
C LYS A 139 -9.83 -2.99 19.91
N LEU A 140 -10.43 -3.80 19.02
CA LEU A 140 -11.85 -3.69 18.73
C LEU A 140 -12.70 -4.05 19.95
N ASN A 141 -12.38 -5.15 20.62
CA ASN A 141 -13.10 -5.59 21.83
C ASN A 141 -13.01 -4.53 22.94
N ALA A 142 -11.84 -3.95 23.17
CA ALA A 142 -11.66 -2.88 24.14
C ALA A 142 -12.53 -1.65 23.81
N GLY A 143 -12.57 -1.22 22.55
CA GLY A 143 -13.42 -0.12 22.11
C GLY A 143 -14.92 -0.42 22.24
N LEU A 144 -15.34 -1.66 21.99
CA LEU A 144 -16.73 -2.09 22.19
C LEU A 144 -17.13 -2.06 23.67
N VAL A 145 -16.24 -2.50 24.57
CA VAL A 145 -16.45 -2.43 26.01
C VAL A 145 -16.61 -0.98 26.46
N GLU A 146 -15.76 -0.08 25.97
CA GLU A 146 -15.85 1.35 26.26
C GLU A 146 -17.20 1.92 25.82
N LEU A 147 -17.63 1.66 24.57
CA LEU A 147 -18.91 2.13 24.05
C LEU A 147 -20.12 1.59 24.84
N LEU A 148 -20.07 0.33 25.28
CA LEU A 148 -21.12 -0.26 26.11
C LEU A 148 -21.15 0.31 27.52
N SER A 149 -20.00 0.81 28.02
CA SER A 149 -19.88 1.43 29.33
C SER A 149 -20.32 2.91 29.35
N CYS A 150 -20.40 3.56 28.18
CA CYS A 150 -20.98 4.89 28.05
C CYS A 150 -22.51 4.82 28.21
N GLN A 151 -23.03 5.16 29.39
CA GLN A 151 -24.46 5.41 29.54
C GLN A 151 -24.86 6.70 28.80
N PRO A 152 -26.06 6.75 28.18
CA PRO A 152 -26.58 8.00 27.64
C PRO A 152 -26.74 9.03 28.77
N PRO A 153 -26.58 10.34 28.46
CA PRO A 153 -26.72 11.41 29.44
C PRO A 153 -28.13 11.50 30.05
#